data_AF-A0A0J1F8K6-F1
#
_entry.id   AF-A0A0J1F8K6-F1
#
_cell.length_a   1.000
_cell.length_b   1.000
_cell.length_c   1.000
_cell.angle_alpha   90.00
_cell.angle_beta   90.00
_cell.angle_gamma   90.00
#
_symmetry.space_group_name_H-M   'P 1'
#
loop_
_entity.id
_entity.type
_entity.pdbx_description
1 polymer ?
#
loop_
_entity_poly.entity_id
_entity_poly.type
_entity_poly.pdbx_seq_one_letter_code
_entity_poly.pdbx_strand_id
1 'polypeptide(L)'
;MLGATHALVGSAIYQTADKRWLSYALAFGAHYLLDIIPHQELSATANCLLFVGTGVGLGYVAWKERDWGMLIAGFLGVLPDVSRQLDLLPFITHSHAVVHTKDTSPEYGMLLELLIDISAVVLILRGRARFEYE
;
A
#
# COMPACT_ATOMS: atom_id res chain seq x y z
N MET A 1 -8.63 5.28 2.73
CA MET A 1 -8.56 4.13 1.79
C MET A 1 -8.11 2.93 2.60
N LEU A 2 -8.25 1.68 2.13
CA LEU A 2 -7.82 0.54 2.93
C LEU A 2 -6.28 0.58 3.12
N GLY A 3 -5.83 0.40 4.36
CA GLY A 3 -4.39 0.22 4.65
C GLY A 3 -3.76 -0.94 3.86
N ALA A 4 -4.58 -1.94 3.51
CA ALA A 4 -4.19 -3.04 2.62
C ALA A 4 -3.79 -2.56 1.22
N THR A 5 -4.57 -1.64 0.64
CA THR A 5 -4.33 -1.05 -0.69
C THR A 5 -2.99 -0.33 -0.71
N HIS A 6 -2.72 0.49 0.30
CA HIS A 6 -1.45 1.19 0.43
C HIS A 6 -0.24 0.24 0.53
N ALA A 7 -0.39 -0.84 1.30
CA ALA A 7 0.67 -1.85 1.43
C ALA A 7 0.91 -2.64 0.13
N LEU A 8 -0.16 -2.99 -0.59
CA LEU A 8 -0.07 -3.68 -1.88
C LEU A 8 0.59 -2.78 -2.94
N VAL A 9 0.16 -1.52 -3.05
CA VAL A 9 0.72 -0.58 -4.03
C VAL A 9 2.19 -0.28 -3.72
N GLY A 10 2.56 -0.06 -2.46
CA GLY A 10 3.97 0.12 -2.08
C GLY A 10 4.85 -1.06 -2.46
N SER A 11 4.35 -2.28 -2.23
CA SER A 11 5.01 -3.53 -2.63
C SER A 11 5.12 -3.68 -4.14
N ALA A 12 4.07 -3.32 -4.89
CA ALA A 12 4.03 -3.37 -6.35
C ALA A 12 4.99 -2.37 -7.00
N ILE A 13 5.09 -1.15 -6.46
CA ILE A 13 6.07 -0.13 -6.90
C ILE A 13 7.49 -0.68 -6.76
N TYR A 14 7.81 -1.31 -5.62
CA TYR A 14 9.13 -1.93 -5.42
C TYR A 14 9.41 -3.05 -6.43
N GLN A 15 8.43 -3.92 -6.69
CA GLN A 15 8.60 -5.03 -7.64
C GLN A 15 8.72 -4.61 -9.10
N THR A 16 8.29 -3.40 -9.45
CA THR A 16 8.29 -2.89 -10.82
C THR A 16 9.37 -1.85 -11.08
N ALA A 17 10.01 -1.33 -10.04
CA ALA A 17 11.05 -0.32 -10.17
C ALA A 17 12.41 -0.92 -10.51
N ASP A 18 13.04 -0.41 -11.57
CA ASP A 18 14.43 -0.76 -11.91
C ASP A 18 15.42 -0.35 -10.80
N LYS A 19 15.11 0.71 -10.05
CA LYS A 19 15.94 1.24 -8.96
C LYS A 19 15.25 1.05 -7.61
N ARG A 20 15.59 -0.06 -6.93
CA ARG A 20 15.03 -0.45 -5.62
C ARG A 20 15.13 0.60 -4.51
N TRP A 21 16.14 1.46 -4.53
CA TRP A 21 16.25 2.51 -3.50
C TRP A 21 15.25 3.65 -3.72
N LEU A 22 14.93 3.96 -4.97
CA LEU A 22 13.97 5.01 -5.32
C LEU A 22 12.53 4.56 -5.04
N SER A 23 12.25 3.26 -5.17
CA SER A 23 10.92 2.71 -4.91
C SER A 23 10.45 2.88 -3.48
N TYR A 24 11.33 2.99 -2.49
CA TYR A 24 10.93 3.26 -1.10
C TYR A 24 10.32 4.65 -0.94
N ALA A 25 10.94 5.67 -1.54
CA ALA A 25 10.41 7.03 -1.54
C ALA A 25 9.10 7.10 -2.34
N LEU A 26 9.03 6.40 -3.48
CA LEU A 26 7.82 6.33 -4.28
C LEU A 26 6.68 5.58 -3.56
N ALA A 27 6.97 4.51 -2.84
CA ALA A 27 6.00 3.77 -2.05
C ALA A 27 5.41 4.64 -0.93
N PHE A 28 6.26 5.39 -0.21
CA PHE A 28 5.80 6.37 0.78
C PHE A 28 4.96 7.48 0.14
N GLY A 29 5.40 8.05 -0.99
CA GLY A 29 4.67 9.10 -1.70
C GLY A 29 3.33 8.63 -2.29
N ALA A 30 3.25 7.38 -2.73
CA ALA A 30 2.04 6.79 -3.28
C ALA A 30 0.90 6.75 -2.26
N HIS A 31 1.19 6.69 -0.95
CA HIS A 31 0.19 6.82 0.10
C HIS A 31 -0.68 8.07 -0.11
N TYR A 32 -0.04 9.24 -0.22
CA TYR A 32 -0.73 10.52 -0.38
C TYR A 32 -1.49 10.61 -1.70
N LEU A 33 -0.97 10.01 -2.78
CA LEU A 33 -1.66 9.98 -4.06
C LEU A 33 -2.94 9.14 -4.01
N LEU A 34 -2.87 8.00 -3.32
CA LEU A 34 -4.02 7.12 -3.11
C LEU A 34 -5.08 7.81 -2.25
N ASP A 35 -4.68 8.52 -1.20
CA ASP A 35 -5.59 9.23 -0.29
C ASP A 35 -6.39 10.38 -0.94
N ILE A 36 -5.92 10.91 -2.07
CA ILE A 36 -6.65 11.91 -2.86
C ILE A 36 -7.82 11.27 -3.63
N ILE A 37 -7.74 9.98 -3.94
CA ILE A 37 -8.78 9.29 -4.71
C ILE A 37 -9.99 9.09 -3.80
N PRO A 38 -11.19 9.55 -4.18
CA PRO A 38 -12.40 9.34 -3.37
C PRO A 38 -12.68 7.85 -3.14
N HIS A 39 -12.76 7.43 -1.88
CA HIS A 39 -12.91 6.03 -1.48
C HIS A 39 -13.90 5.89 -0.32
N GLN A 40 -14.45 4.69 -0.13
CA GLN A 40 -15.32 4.37 0.99
C GLN A 40 -14.49 3.84 2.16
N GLU A 41 -14.74 4.37 3.34
CA GLU A 41 -14.16 3.83 4.56
C GLU A 41 -14.92 2.58 4.99
N LEU A 42 -14.25 1.43 4.97
CA LEU A 42 -14.79 0.22 5.58
C LEU A 42 -14.80 0.34 7.11
N SER A 43 -15.59 -0.50 7.76
CA SER A 43 -15.55 -0.62 9.22
C SER A 43 -14.12 -0.94 9.70
N ALA A 44 -13.75 -0.43 10.87
CA ALA A 44 -12.42 -0.67 11.44
C ALA A 44 -12.06 -2.16 11.51
N THR A 45 -13.04 -3.02 11.81
CA THR A 45 -12.88 -4.47 11.82
C THR A 45 -12.55 -5.04 10.44
N ALA A 46 -13.28 -4.62 9.40
CA ALA A 46 -13.02 -5.08 8.03
C ALA A 46 -11.65 -4.60 7.54
N ASN A 47 -11.30 -3.34 7.81
CA ASN A 47 -9.99 -2.77 7.56
C ASN A 47 -8.86 -3.59 8.21
N CYS A 48 -9.01 -3.93 9.50
CA CYS A 48 -8.03 -4.72 10.25
C CYS A 48 -7.86 -6.13 9.66
N LEU A 49 -8.96 -6.83 9.36
CA LEU A 49 -8.92 -8.18 8.79
C LEU A 49 -8.22 -8.20 7.43
N LEU A 50 -8.54 -7.26 6.55
CA LEU A 50 -7.91 -7.13 5.24
C LEU A 50 -6.42 -6.79 5.37
N PHE A 51 -6.07 -5.86 6.27
CA PHE A 51 -4.68 -5.50 6.49
C PHE A 51 -3.83 -6.67 7.00
N VAL A 52 -4.34 -7.44 7.97
CA VAL A 52 -3.67 -8.65 8.49
C VAL A 52 -3.54 -9.71 7.39
N GLY A 53 -4.61 -9.97 6.63
CA GLY A 53 -4.59 -10.94 5.53
C GLY A 53 -3.56 -10.56 4.46
N THR A 54 -3.54 -9.30 4.04
CA THR A 54 -2.55 -8.75 3.11
C THR A 54 -1.14 -8.84 3.67
N GLY A 55 -0.93 -8.49 4.94
CA GLY A 55 0.37 -8.60 5.61
C GLY A 55 0.91 -10.03 5.63
N VAL A 56 0.05 -11.02 5.93
CA VAL A 56 0.41 -12.45 5.89
C VAL A 56 0.74 -12.88 4.45
N GLY A 57 -0.07 -12.48 3.47
CA GLY A 57 0.14 -12.80 2.06
C GLY A 57 1.46 -12.24 1.52
N LEU A 58 1.70 -10.95 1.73
CA LEU A 58 2.97 -10.30 1.36
C LEU A 58 4.14 -10.91 2.12
N GLY A 59 3.97 -11.23 3.40
CA GLY A 59 5.00 -11.88 4.22
C GLY A 59 5.38 -13.25 3.70
N TYR A 60 4.39 -14.06 3.30
CA TYR A 60 4.63 -15.35 2.65
C TYR A 60 5.39 -15.20 1.34
N VAL A 61 5.01 -14.24 0.48
CA VAL A 61 5.70 -13.97 -0.78
C VAL A 61 7.13 -13.51 -0.52
N ALA A 62 7.35 -12.52 0.35
CA ALA A 62 8.68 -12.03 0.68
C ALA A 62 9.59 -13.11 1.27
N TRP A 63 9.04 -13.98 2.12
CA TRP A 63 9.78 -15.11 2.68
C TRP A 63 10.20 -16.11 1.60
N LYS A 64 9.26 -16.49 0.72
CA LYS A 64 9.50 -17.44 -0.37
C LYS A 64 10.55 -16.91 -1.36
N GLU A 65 10.46 -15.64 -1.72
CA GLU A 65 11.35 -14.98 -2.70
C GLU A 65 12.64 -14.42 -2.07
N ARG A 66 12.78 -14.49 -0.74
CA ARG A 66 13.88 -13.86 0.02
C ARG A 66 14.01 -12.35 -0.22
N ASP A 67 12.92 -11.69 -0.62
CA ASP A 67 12.88 -10.27 -0.95
C ASP A 67 12.12 -9.46 0.10
N TRP A 68 12.80 -9.18 1.20
CA TRP A 68 12.27 -8.39 2.30
C TRP A 68 12.09 -6.91 1.95
N GLY A 69 12.74 -6.42 0.90
CA GLY A 69 12.59 -5.04 0.43
C GLY A 69 11.15 -4.75 -0.02
N MET A 70 10.47 -5.75 -0.58
CA MET A 70 9.05 -5.64 -0.91
C MET A 70 8.19 -5.34 0.33
N LEU A 71 8.43 -6.02 1.46
CA LEU A 71 7.71 -5.74 2.71
C LEU A 71 8.03 -4.36 3.26
N ILE A 72 9.28 -3.92 3.18
CA ILE A 72 9.67 -2.58 3.63
C ILE A 72 8.92 -1.54 2.81
N ALA A 73 8.85 -1.70 1.49
CA ALA A 73 8.11 -0.79 0.62
C ALA A 73 6.60 -0.81 0.90
N GLY A 74 6.01 -1.98 1.11
CA GLY A 74 4.61 -2.09 1.54
C GLY A 74 4.35 -1.40 2.88
N PHE A 75 5.24 -1.59 3.86
CA PHE A 75 5.16 -0.90 5.16
C PHE A 75 5.27 0.62 5.00
N LEU A 76 6.19 1.11 4.16
CA LEU A 76 6.31 2.53 3.87
C LEU A 76 5.05 3.11 3.22
N GLY A 77 4.35 2.33 2.40
CA GLY A 77 3.05 2.71 1.82
C GLY A 77 1.97 2.95 2.87
N VAL A 78 1.95 2.19 3.97
CA VAL A 78 0.96 2.34 5.05
C VAL A 78 1.50 3.12 6.28
N LEU A 79 2.76 3.55 6.24
CA LEU A 79 3.41 4.21 7.37
C LEU A 79 2.66 5.47 7.83
N PRO A 80 2.10 6.33 6.95
CA PRO A 80 1.33 7.48 7.40
C PRO A 80 0.07 7.12 8.21
N ASP A 81 -0.67 6.08 7.80
CA ASP A 81 -1.82 5.56 8.56
C ASP A 81 -1.41 5.06 9.95
N VAL A 82 -0.35 4.24 10.01
CA VAL A 82 0.17 3.70 11.26
C VAL A 82 0.64 4.83 12.17
N SER A 83 1.33 5.83 11.60
CA SER A 83 1.83 6.99 12.34
C SER A 83 0.68 7.81 12.94
N ARG A 84 -0.42 7.97 12.20
CA ARG A 84 -1.63 8.65 12.67
C ARG A 84 -2.35 7.85 13.75
N GLN A 85 -2.52 6.55 13.58
CA GLN A 85 -3.24 5.69 14.53
C GLN A 85 -2.51 5.53 15.86
N LEU A 86 -1.18 5.49 15.83
CA LEU A 86 -0.33 5.29 17.00
C LEU A 86 0.31 6.58 17.53
N ASP A 87 0.02 7.72 16.90
CA ASP A 87 0.59 9.04 17.20
C ASP A 87 2.13 9.05 17.30
N LEU A 88 2.80 8.33 16.40
CA LEU A 88 4.24 8.10 16.47
C LEU A 88 5.08 9.26 15.92
N LEU A 89 4.60 9.89 14.85
CA LEU A 89 5.37 10.86 14.07
C LEU A 89 4.50 12.10 13.77
N PRO A 90 4.52 13.13 14.64
CA PRO A 90 3.62 14.29 14.54
C PRO A 90 3.67 15.02 13.19
N PHE A 91 4.85 15.09 12.57
CA PHE A 91 5.02 15.68 11.23
C PHE A 91 4.25 14.90 10.15
N ILE A 92 4.34 13.57 10.16
CA ILE A 92 3.65 12.71 9.19
C ILE A 92 2.14 12.79 9.41
N THR A 93 1.70 12.71 10.67
CA THR A 93 0.28 12.86 11.05
C THR A 93 -0.32 14.18 10.56
N HIS A 94 0.43 15.29 10.68
CA HIS A 94 -0.04 16.59 10.19
C HIS A 94 -0.15 16.62 8.66
N SER A 95 0.88 16.13 7.95
CA SER A 95 0.87 16.10 6.47
C SER A 95 -0.26 15.24 5.89
N HIS A 96 -0.53 14.09 6.51
CA HIS A 96 -1.59 13.18 6.12
C HIS A 96 -2.98 13.84 6.26
N ALA A 97 -3.21 14.57 7.35
CA ALA A 97 -4.48 15.24 7.60
C ALA A 97 -4.82 16.32 6.56
N VAL A 98 -3.83 16.89 5.87
CA VAL A 98 -4.03 17.91 4.82
C VAL A 98 -4.53 17.28 3.51
N VAL A 99 -4.12 16.05 3.22
CA VAL A 99 -4.37 15.40 1.92
C VAL A 99 -5.61 14.50 1.96
N HIS A 100 -5.93 13.94 3.12
CA HIS A 100 -7.03 13.01 3.27
C HIS A 100 -8.39 13.71 3.04
N THR A 101 -8.94 13.60 1.83
CA THR A 101 -10.25 14.15 1.49
C THR A 101 -11.35 13.28 2.09
N LYS A 102 -12.20 13.86 2.96
CA LYS A 102 -13.32 13.17 3.61
C LYS A 102 -14.60 13.12 2.78
N ASP A 103 -14.66 13.82 1.66
CA ASP A 103 -15.94 14.19 1.05
C ASP A 103 -16.30 13.33 -0.16
N THR A 104 -17.48 12.71 -0.03
CA THR A 104 -18.29 12.11 -1.10
C THR A 104 -17.56 11.11 -1.99
N SER A 105 -17.39 9.88 -1.48
CA SER A 105 -17.00 8.77 -2.35
C SER A 105 -18.13 8.48 -3.34
N PRO A 106 -17.87 8.46 -4.65
CA PRO A 106 -18.82 7.97 -5.63
C PRO A 106 -19.14 6.49 -5.39
N GLU A 107 -20.29 6.00 -5.88
CA GLU A 107 -20.67 4.57 -5.78
C GLU A 107 -19.59 3.62 -6.36
N TYR A 108 -18.74 4.12 -7.26
CA TYR A 108 -17.66 3.37 -7.88
C TYR A 108 -16.33 3.34 -7.09
N GLY A 109 -16.24 4.02 -5.94
CA GLY A 109 -15.00 4.09 -5.14
C GLY A 109 -14.46 2.70 -4.74
N MET A 110 -15.34 1.81 -4.29
CA MET A 110 -14.96 0.42 -3.96
C MET A 110 -14.48 -0.38 -5.17
N LEU A 111 -15.10 -0.18 -6.35
CA LEU A 111 -14.68 -0.88 -7.57
C LEU A 111 -13.30 -0.42 -8.01
N LEU A 112 -13.04 0.89 -7.96
CA LEU A 112 -11.74 1.45 -8.30
C LEU A 112 -10.65 0.91 -7.37
N GLU A 113 -10.92 0.88 -6.06
CA GLU A 113 -9.99 0.32 -5.07
C GLU A 113 -9.71 -1.16 -5.33
N LEU A 114 -10.74 -1.97 -5.60
CA LEU A 114 -10.56 -3.38 -5.97
C LEU A 114 -9.71 -3.55 -7.23
N LEU A 115 -9.88 -2.69 -8.25
CA LEU A 115 -9.06 -2.73 -9.45
C LEU A 115 -7.59 -2.36 -9.19
N ILE A 116 -7.34 -1.41 -8.28
CA ILE A 116 -5.99 -1.05 -7.83
C ILE A 116 -5.35 -2.25 -7.13
N ASP A 117 -6.06 -2.90 -6.21
CA ASP A 117 -5.57 -4.07 -5.47
C ASP A 117 -5.24 -5.24 -6.41
N ILE A 118 -6.15 -5.58 -7.32
CA ILE A 118 -5.93 -6.64 -8.31
C ILE A 118 -4.70 -6.31 -9.16
N SER A 119 -4.59 -5.07 -9.62
CA SER A 119 -3.45 -4.63 -10.44
C SER A 119 -2.14 -4.73 -9.67
N ALA A 120 -2.12 -4.29 -8.41
CA ALA A 120 -0.95 -4.39 -7.55
C ALA A 120 -0.52 -5.85 -7.32
N VAL A 121 -1.47 -6.75 -7.02
CA VAL A 121 -1.20 -8.19 -6.88
C VAL A 121 -0.63 -8.78 -8.17
N VAL A 122 -1.22 -8.46 -9.33
CA VAL A 122 -0.72 -8.93 -10.63
C VAL A 122 0.70 -8.44 -10.88
N LEU A 123 1.01 -7.18 -10.57
CA LEU A 123 2.35 -6.63 -10.72
C LEU A 123 3.36 -7.26 -9.77
N ILE A 124 3.00 -7.50 -8.52
CA ILE A 124 3.85 -8.23 -7.55
C ILE A 124 4.15 -9.63 -8.08
N LEU A 125 3.13 -10.35 -8.54
CA LEU A 125 3.30 -11.71 -9.06
C LEU A 125 4.07 -11.76 -10.38
N ARG A 126 3.98 -10.73 -11.23
CA ARG A 126 4.75 -10.62 -12.49
C ARG A 126 6.18 -10.15 -12.29
N GLY A 127 6.44 -9.25 -11.34
CA GLY A 127 7.79 -8.80 -10.98
C GLY A 127 8.69 -9.98 -10.61
N ARG A 128 8.11 -11.01 -9.96
CA ARG A 128 8.76 -12.30 -9.68
C ARG A 128 9.39 -12.94 -10.93
N ALA A 129 8.68 -12.93 -12.05
CA ALA A 129 9.14 -13.58 -13.28
C ALA A 129 10.35 -12.88 -13.91
N ARG A 130 10.68 -11.63 -13.54
CA ARG A 130 11.89 -10.95 -14.05
C ARG A 130 13.16 -11.41 -13.35
N PHE A 131 13.09 -11.77 -12.08
CA PHE A 131 14.27 -12.18 -11.29
C PHE A 131 14.65 -13.66 -11.48
N GLU A 132 13.80 -14.48 -12.12
CA GLU A 132 14.14 -15.87 -12.45
C GLU A 132 15.04 -16.00 -13.70
N TYR A 133 15.30 -14.90 -14.44
CA TYR A 133 16.08 -14.89 -15.69
C TYR A 133 17.34 -14.01 -15.65
N GLU A 134 17.67 -13.42 -14.49
CA GLU A 134 18.95 -12.74 -14.24
C GLU A 134 19.86 -13.59 -13.36
#